data_AF-A0A935Z056-F1
#
_entry.id   AF-A0A935Z056-F1
#
_cell.length_a   1.000
_cell.length_b   1.000
_cell.length_c   1.000
_cell.angle_alpha   90.00
_cell.angle_beta   90.00
_cell.angle_gamma   90.00
#
_symmetry.space_group_name_H-M   'P 1'
#
loop_
_entity.id
_entity.type
_entity.pdbx_description
1 polymer ?
#
loop_
_entity_poly.entity_id
_entity_poly.type
_entity_poly.pdbx_seq_one_letter_code
_entity_poly.pdbx_strand_id
1 'polypeptide(L)'
;MATKIFKMIFLCIGIMMCLDVVLPAKKAYREISDLQQKARKLSGNYIIVFKDNFECHADLDESTLSNLNRNEPVTVKSTRFTKQCVYIEKNGVEIYRESHWRILFLFGAFLCIGYGIGKINPESRDER
;
A
#
# COMPACT_ATOMS: atom_id res chain seq x y z
N MET A 1 -11.04 -1.65 -30.92
CA MET A 1 -11.40 -2.70 -29.93
C MET A 1 -10.45 -2.68 -28.72
N ALA A 2 -9.14 -2.58 -28.92
CA ALA A 2 -8.12 -2.46 -27.86
C ALA A 2 -8.38 -1.32 -26.85
N THR A 3 -8.81 -0.13 -27.31
CA THR A 3 -9.10 1.04 -26.47
C THR A 3 -10.24 0.83 -25.47
N LYS A 4 -11.25 0.00 -25.80
CA LYS A 4 -12.37 -0.31 -24.90
C LYS A 4 -11.93 -1.27 -23.79
N ILE A 5 -11.10 -2.25 -24.12
CA ILE A 5 -10.53 -3.20 -23.15
C ILE A 5 -9.61 -2.45 -22.18
N PHE A 6 -8.75 -1.57 -22.69
CA PHE A 6 -7.86 -0.77 -21.85
C PHE A 6 -8.62 0.13 -20.87
N LYS A 7 -9.68 0.81 -21.34
CA LYS A 7 -10.58 1.58 -20.47
C LYS A 7 -11.23 0.74 -19.38
N MET A 8 -11.68 -0.48 -19.70
CA MET A 8 -12.26 -1.39 -18.72
C MET A 8 -11.24 -1.84 -17.66
N ILE A 9 -10.00 -2.12 -18.06
CA ILE A 9 -8.91 -2.46 -17.12
C ILE A 9 -8.65 -1.32 -16.15
N PHE A 10 -8.52 -0.08 -16.64
CA PHE A 10 -8.29 1.10 -15.78
C PHE A 10 -9.46 1.35 -14.83
N LEU A 11 -10.70 1.15 -15.30
CA LEU A 11 -11.88 1.24 -14.44
C LEU A 11 -11.82 0.23 -13.29
N CYS A 12 -11.51 -1.04 -13.59
CA CYS A 12 -11.38 -2.09 -12.58
C CYS A 12 -10.26 -1.80 -11.58
N ILE A 13 -9.09 -1.34 -12.04
CA ILE A 13 -7.96 -0.96 -11.18
C ILE A 13 -8.37 0.18 -10.24
N GLY A 14 -9.00 1.23 -10.76
CA GLY A 14 -9.44 2.36 -9.95
C GLY A 14 -10.47 1.95 -8.89
N ILE A 15 -11.42 1.08 -9.23
CA ILE A 15 -12.38 0.52 -8.26
C ILE A 15 -11.66 -0.28 -7.18
N MET A 16 -10.71 -1.15 -7.54
CA MET A 16 -9.94 -1.93 -6.56
C MET A 16 -9.14 -1.02 -5.61
N MET A 17 -8.53 0.05 -6.13
CA MET A 17 -7.82 1.03 -5.30
C MET A 17 -8.76 1.75 -4.32
N CYS A 18 -9.94 2.18 -4.78
CA CYS A 18 -10.96 2.77 -3.89
C CYS A 18 -11.41 1.79 -2.80
N LEU A 19 -11.67 0.53 -3.16
CA LEU A 19 -12.04 -0.51 -2.20
C LEU A 19 -10.93 -0.73 -1.15
N ASP A 20 -9.67 -0.64 -1.55
CA ASP A 20 -8.55 -0.81 -0.63
C ASP A 20 -8.40 0.36 0.37
N VAL A 21 -8.84 1.56 0.01
CA VAL A 21 -8.87 2.73 0.89
C VAL A 21 -10.09 2.69 1.83
N VAL A 22 -11.26 2.32 1.30
CA VAL A 22 -12.53 2.35 2.05
C VAL A 22 -12.67 1.16 3.00
N LEU A 23 -12.20 -0.02 2.60
CA LEU A 23 -12.32 -1.21 3.44
C LEU A 23 -11.41 -1.11 4.68
N PRO A 24 -11.86 -1.60 5.85
CA PRO A 24 -11.05 -1.58 7.05
C PRO A 24 -9.78 -2.42 6.83
N ALA A 25 -8.64 -1.83 7.21
CA ALA A 25 -7.34 -2.49 7.17
C ALA A 25 -7.39 -3.80 7.96
N LYS A 26 -6.80 -4.86 7.41
CA LYS A 26 -6.69 -6.14 8.11
C LYS A 26 -5.68 -5.99 9.24
N LYS A 27 -6.05 -6.40 10.45
CA LYS A 27 -5.14 -6.42 11.61
C LYS A 27 -4.56 -7.82 11.79
N ALA A 28 -3.28 -7.92 12.12
CA ALA A 28 -2.63 -9.17 12.51
C ALA A 28 -1.63 -8.92 13.64
N TYR A 29 -1.63 -9.79 14.65
CA TYR A 29 -0.64 -9.82 15.73
C TYR A 29 0.52 -10.72 15.30
N ARG A 30 1.76 -10.25 15.43
CA ARG A 30 2.96 -10.92 14.87
C ARG A 30 4.19 -10.73 15.73
N GLU A 31 4.87 -11.82 16.08
CA GLU A 31 6.24 -11.74 16.59
C GLU A 31 7.23 -11.54 15.47
N ILE A 32 8.17 -10.62 15.65
CA ILE A 32 9.19 -10.35 14.65
C ILE A 32 10.40 -11.24 14.89
N SER A 33 10.28 -12.50 14.48
CA SER A 33 11.36 -13.48 14.66
C SER A 33 12.59 -13.20 13.77
N ASP A 34 12.43 -12.46 12.65
CA ASP A 34 13.51 -12.31 11.66
C ASP A 34 13.54 -10.96 10.90
N LEU A 35 13.60 -9.84 11.64
CA LEU A 35 13.73 -8.48 11.07
C LEU A 35 14.89 -8.29 10.09
N GLN A 36 16.05 -8.91 10.37
CA GLN A 36 17.27 -8.67 9.59
C GLN A 36 17.35 -9.49 8.29
N GLN A 37 16.59 -10.57 8.13
CA GLN A 37 16.71 -11.40 6.92
C GLN A 37 15.95 -10.83 5.71
N LYS A 38 15.13 -9.78 5.87
CA LYS A 38 14.32 -9.22 4.75
C LYS A 38 14.28 -7.70 4.66
N ALA A 39 15.00 -6.96 5.50
CA ALA A 39 15.09 -5.51 5.38
C ALA A 39 15.99 -5.15 4.19
N ARG A 40 15.39 -4.87 3.03
CA ARG A 40 16.16 -4.42 1.85
C ARG A 40 16.26 -2.90 1.92
N LYS A 41 17.49 -2.38 2.01
CA LYS A 41 17.74 -0.93 1.96
C LYS A 41 17.49 -0.43 0.55
N LEU A 42 16.49 0.44 0.37
CA LEU A 42 16.18 1.11 -0.87
C LEU A 42 16.20 2.62 -0.59
N SER A 43 17.17 3.34 -1.16
CA SER A 43 17.22 4.81 -1.11
C SER A 43 17.12 5.44 0.30
N GLY A 44 17.76 4.83 1.31
CA GLY A 44 17.74 5.33 2.69
C GLY A 44 16.68 4.71 3.59
N ASN A 45 15.62 4.12 3.02
CA ASN A 45 14.60 3.41 3.77
C ASN A 45 14.77 1.89 3.71
N TYR A 46 14.14 1.18 4.64
CA TYR A 46 14.17 -0.27 4.79
C TYR A 46 12.79 -0.85 4.51
N ILE A 47 12.70 -1.70 3.49
CA ILE A 47 11.47 -2.42 3.19
C ILE A 47 11.44 -3.70 4.02
N ILE A 48 10.50 -3.82 4.95
CA ILE A 48 10.23 -5.08 5.67
C ILE A 48 9.09 -5.82 4.99
N VAL A 49 9.32 -7.10 4.69
CA VAL A 49 8.29 -8.02 4.20
C VAL A 49 7.92 -9.01 5.29
N PHE A 50 6.71 -8.86 5.83
CA PHE A 50 6.11 -9.85 6.72
C PHE A 50 5.55 -10.98 5.85
N LYS A 51 6.27 -12.09 5.68
CA LYS A 51 5.81 -13.25 4.87
C LYS A 51 5.06 -14.25 5.75
N ASP A 52 3.76 -14.42 5.49
CA ASP A 52 2.91 -15.50 6.00
C ASP A 52 1.62 -15.55 5.14
N ASN A 53 0.52 -16.18 5.58
CA ASN A 53 -0.83 -16.14 4.97
C ASN A 53 -1.36 -14.73 4.63
N PHE A 54 -0.67 -13.68 5.08
CA PHE A 54 -0.90 -12.30 4.70
C PHE A 54 0.45 -11.61 4.52
N GLU A 55 0.94 -11.55 3.28
CA GLU A 55 2.13 -10.77 2.95
C GLU A 55 1.85 -9.28 3.18
N CYS A 56 2.78 -8.57 3.83
CA CYS A 56 2.68 -7.15 4.06
C CYS A 56 4.02 -6.45 3.87
N HIS A 57 4.02 -5.28 3.24
CA HIS A 57 5.21 -4.46 2.97
C HIS A 57 5.15 -3.16 3.77
N ALA A 58 6.17 -2.88 4.57
CA ALA A 58 6.35 -1.61 5.27
C ALA A 58 7.63 -0.94 4.78
N ASP A 59 7.56 0.36 4.47
CA ASP A 59 8.75 1.17 4.20
C ASP A 59 9.08 1.96 5.47
N LEU A 60 10.20 1.61 6.11
CA LEU A 60 10.57 2.12 7.42
C LEU A 60 11.89 2.87 7.33
N ASP A 61 11.97 3.98 8.05
CA ASP A 61 13.23 4.67 8.28
C ASP A 61 14.08 3.91 9.31
N GLU A 62 15.36 4.27 9.38
CA GLU A 62 16.34 3.62 10.26
C GLU A 62 15.98 3.76 11.75
N SER A 63 15.32 4.86 12.14
CA SER A 63 14.89 5.08 13.53
C SER A 63 13.71 4.18 13.92
N THR A 64 12.74 3.99 13.03
CA THR A 64 11.63 3.06 13.29
C THR A 64 12.10 1.60 13.24
N LEU A 65 13.03 1.27 12.34
CA LEU A 65 13.64 -0.05 12.27
C LEU A 65 14.40 -0.40 13.55
N SER A 66 15.17 0.53 14.11
CA SER A 66 15.93 0.31 15.36
C SER A 66 15.03 0.18 16.58
N ASN A 67 13.85 0.81 16.58
CA ASN A 67 12.83 0.63 17.63
C ASN A 67 12.12 -0.75 17.57
N LEU A 68 12.18 -1.42 16.42
CA LEU A 68 11.69 -2.78 16.25
C LEU A 68 12.76 -3.78 16.73
N ASN A 69 12.65 -4.21 17.99
CA ASN A 69 13.51 -5.25 18.54
C ASN A 69 13.16 -6.62 17.95
N ARG A 70 14.17 -7.48 17.79
CA ARG A 70 13.99 -8.89 17.45
C ARG A 70 13.19 -9.60 18.54
N ASN A 71 12.33 -10.53 18.13
CA ASN A 71 11.56 -11.44 18.99
C ASN A 71 10.49 -10.77 19.85
N GLU A 72 10.06 -9.56 19.51
CA GLU A 72 8.93 -8.93 20.18
C GLU A 72 7.65 -9.00 19.33
N PRO A 73 6.48 -9.18 19.96
CA PRO A 73 5.19 -9.11 19.29
C PRO A 73 4.84 -7.66 18.93
N VAL A 74 4.50 -7.45 17.67
CA VAL A 74 3.93 -6.22 17.13
C VAL A 74 2.58 -6.49 16.49
N THR A 75 1.72 -5.49 16.54
CA THR A 75 0.45 -5.48 15.81
C THR A 75 0.65 -4.71 14.52
N VAL A 76 0.45 -5.39 13.39
CA VAL A 76 0.54 -4.78 12.06
C VAL A 76 -0.86 -4.63 11.48
N LYS A 77 -1.14 -3.49 10.86
CA LYS A 77 -2.34 -3.31 10.03
C LYS A 77 -1.93 -3.03 8.62
N SER A 78 -2.64 -3.65 7.68
CA SER A 78 -2.34 -3.53 6.27
C SER A 78 -3.58 -3.46 5.42
N THR A 79 -3.41 -2.85 4.26
CA THR A 79 -4.44 -2.81 3.22
C THR A 79 -4.70 -4.22 2.70
N ARG A 80 -5.90 -4.46 2.16
CA ARG A 80 -6.35 -5.81 1.77
C ARG A 80 -5.75 -6.24 0.45
N PHE A 81 -5.74 -5.36 -0.54
CA PHE A 81 -5.37 -5.67 -1.91
C PHE A 81 -3.91 -5.34 -2.18
N THR A 82 -3.48 -4.14 -1.80
CA THR A 82 -2.09 -3.70 -2.00
C THR A 82 -1.12 -4.29 -0.98
N LYS A 83 -1.62 -4.93 0.08
CA LYS A 83 -0.80 -5.58 1.11
C LYS A 83 0.21 -4.60 1.72
N GLN A 84 -0.11 -3.32 1.76
CA GLN A 84 0.77 -2.28 2.27
C GLN A 84 0.51 -2.09 3.76
N CYS A 85 1.58 -2.02 4.54
CA CYS A 85 1.52 -1.71 5.96
C CYS A 85 1.10 -0.26 6.13
N VAL A 86 0.03 -0.04 6.89
CA VAL A 86 -0.45 1.31 7.22
C VAL A 86 -0.21 1.68 8.68
N TYR A 87 0.11 0.69 9.52
CA TYR A 87 0.23 0.88 10.95
C TYR A 87 1.02 -0.26 11.59
N ILE A 88 1.95 0.09 12.48
CA ILE A 88 2.63 -0.85 13.36
C ILE A 88 2.55 -0.33 14.80
N GLU A 89 2.16 -1.21 15.71
CA GLU A 89 2.08 -0.95 17.15
C GLU A 89 2.86 -1.99 17.92
N LYS A 90 3.61 -1.53 18.93
CA LYS A 90 4.43 -2.35 19.81
C LYS A 90 4.04 -2.05 21.24
N ASN A 91 3.63 -3.07 21.99
CA ASN A 91 3.22 -2.95 23.41
C ASN A 91 2.20 -1.82 23.68
N GLY A 92 1.24 -1.59 22.78
CA GLY A 92 0.25 -0.53 22.92
C GLY A 92 0.70 0.86 22.43
N VAL A 93 1.95 0.99 21.97
CA VAL A 93 2.51 2.25 21.45
C VAL A 93 2.57 2.19 19.92
N GLU A 94 2.02 3.21 19.27
CA GLU A 94 2.15 3.41 17.83
C GLU A 94 3.61 3.77 17.49
N ILE A 95 4.24 2.94 16.67
CA ILE A 95 5.63 3.16 16.21
C ILE A 95 5.72 3.50 14.73
N TYR A 96 4.67 3.20 13.96
CA TYR A 96 4.60 3.55 12.54
C TYR A 96 3.15 3.78 12.13
N ARG A 97 2.93 4.82 11.32
CA ARG A 97 1.66 5.08 10.66
C ARG A 97 1.92 5.72 9.31
N GLU A 98 1.34 5.12 8.28
CA GLU A 98 1.46 5.60 6.91
C GLU A 98 0.13 6.16 6.44
N SER A 99 -0.05 7.48 6.58
CA SER A 99 -1.30 8.16 6.21
C SER A 99 -1.26 8.75 4.79
N HIS A 100 -0.09 9.06 4.24
CA HIS A 100 0.03 9.79 2.98
C HIS A 100 -0.35 8.92 1.78
N TRP A 101 -0.04 7.63 1.84
CA TRP A 101 -0.34 6.69 0.76
C TRP A 101 -1.84 6.55 0.46
N ARG A 102 -2.70 6.64 1.47
CA ARG A 102 -4.16 6.58 1.27
C ARG A 102 -4.67 7.70 0.37
N ILE A 103 -4.13 8.90 0.53
CA ILE A 103 -4.52 10.08 -0.27
C ILE A 103 -4.03 9.91 -1.71
N LEU A 104 -2.78 9.49 -1.91
CA LEU A 104 -2.22 9.23 -3.25
C LEU A 104 -2.98 8.13 -3.99
N PHE A 105 -3.31 7.02 -3.32
CA PHE A 105 -4.10 5.95 -3.89
C PHE A 105 -5.51 6.41 -4.27
N LEU A 106 -6.14 7.26 -3.45
CA LEU A 106 -7.44 7.83 -3.76
C LEU A 106 -7.39 8.70 -5.03
N PHE A 107 -6.38 9.59 -5.14
CA PHE A 107 -6.19 10.39 -6.36
C PHE A 107 -5.92 9.52 -7.58
N GLY A 108 -5.06 8.52 -7.47
CA GLY A 108 -4.79 7.55 -8.54
C GLY A 108 -6.05 6.79 -8.96
N ALA A 109 -6.89 6.40 -8.00
CA ALA A 109 -8.16 5.73 -8.26
C ALA A 109 -9.12 6.62 -9.06
N PHE A 110 -9.25 7.90 -8.69
CA PHE A 110 -10.07 8.87 -9.43
C PHE A 110 -9.58 9.07 -10.86
N LEU A 111 -8.26 9.15 -11.08
CA LEU A 111 -7.68 9.27 -12.42
C LEU A 111 -7.94 8.01 -13.25
N CYS A 112 -7.78 6.82 -12.68
CA CYS A 112 -8.03 5.54 -13.37
C CYS A 112 -9.51 5.38 -13.73
N ILE A 113 -10.42 5.70 -12.81
CA ILE A 113 -11.86 5.69 -13.07
C ILE A 113 -12.21 6.72 -14.14
N GLY A 114 -11.70 7.95 -14.03
CA GLY A 114 -11.93 9.04 -14.97
C GLY A 114 -11.48 8.71 -16.39
N TYR A 115 -10.34 8.04 -16.54
CA TYR A 115 -9.88 7.51 -17.82
C TYR A 115 -10.76 6.35 -18.32
N GLY A 116 -11.10 5.40 -17.44
CA GLY A 116 -11.92 4.24 -17.76
C GLY A 116 -13.34 4.58 -18.23
N ILE A 117 -13.98 5.59 -17.63
CA ILE A 117 -15.29 6.10 -18.08
C ILE A 117 -15.20 7.04 -19.29
N GLY A 118 -13.98 7.39 -19.73
CA GLY A 118 -13.75 8.27 -20.88
C GLY A 118 -13.88 9.77 -20.60
N LYS A 119 -13.89 10.21 -19.34
CA LYS A 119 -13.84 11.65 -18.97
C LYS A 119 -12.44 12.25 -19.11
N ILE A 120 -11.41 11.42 -19.06
CA ILE A 120 -10.01 11.81 -19.29
C ILE A 120 -9.56 11.08 -20.56
N ASN A 121 -9.44 11.81 -21.66
CA ASN A 121 -9.01 11.28 -22.95
C ASN A 121 -7.75 12.07 -23.39
N PRO A 122 -6.56 11.47 -23.35
CA PRO A 122 -5.33 12.15 -23.77
C PRO A 122 -5.26 12.38 -25.28
N GLU A 123 -6.00 11.60 -26.08
CA GLU A 123 -6.00 11.66 -27.55
C GLU A 123 -6.86 12.79 -28.14
N SER A 124 -7.68 13.50 -27.36
CA SER A 124 -8.58 14.53 -27.91
C SER A 124 -7.90 15.90 -28.14
N ARG A 125 -6.58 15.95 -28.33
CA ARG A 125 -5.80 17.19 -28.48
C ARG A 125 -5.07 17.35 -29.82
N ASP A 126 -5.23 16.45 -30.78
CA ASP A 126 -4.57 16.53 -32.10
C ASP A 126 -5.57 16.54 -33.29
N GLU A 127 -6.65 17.31 -33.18
CA GLU A 127 -7.50 17.64 -34.34
C GLU A 127 -7.86 19.14 -34.36
N ARG A 128 -6.84 20.00 -34.42
CA ARG A 128 -6.98 21.38 -34.91
C ARG A 128 -5.88 21.73 -35.89
#